data_AF-A0AAN9QWH9-F1
#
_entry.id   AF-A0AAN9QWH9-F1
#
_cell.length_a   1.000
_cell.length_b   1.000
_cell.length_c   1.000
_cell.angle_alpha   90.00
_cell.angle_beta   90.00
_cell.angle_gamma   90.00
#
_symmetry.space_group_name_H-M   'P 1'
#
loop_
_entity.id
_entity.type
_entity.pdbx_description
1 polymer ?
#
loop_
_entity_poly.entity_id
_entity_poly.type
_entity_poly.pdbx_seq_one_letter_code
_entity_poly.pdbx_strand_id
1 'polypeptide(L)'
;MSLKGYIVCLCQNQAIRVVDGVGGWADLGVNSGYYSRELVSKSVEAIEDEPKGSVDPAMVLGKAHSSTKARGSSTAGIIALTDQGLRAINLGDSGLWVHHISVPSAAT
;
A
#
# COMPACT_ATOMS: atom_id res chain seq x y z
N MET A 1 12.61 20.95 -6.07
CA MET A 1 11.55 20.07 -6.62
C MET A 1 11.53 18.82 -5.75
N SER A 2 10.48 18.56 -4.97
CA SER A 2 10.44 17.34 -4.15
C SER A 2 10.17 16.14 -5.06
N LEU A 3 11.20 15.31 -5.25
CA LEU A 3 11.20 14.16 -6.17
C LEU A 3 10.69 12.86 -5.51
N LYS A 4 10.42 12.92 -4.18
CA LYS A 4 9.71 11.90 -3.41
C LYS A 4 8.32 12.41 -3.04
N GLY A 5 7.36 11.49 -3.03
CA GLY A 5 6.00 11.74 -2.57
C GLY A 5 5.48 10.50 -1.83
N TYR A 6 4.89 10.73 -0.67
CA TYR A 6 4.19 9.72 0.11
C TYR A 6 2.71 9.75 -0.25
N ILE A 7 2.11 8.58 -0.48
CA ILE A 7 0.70 8.47 -0.83
C ILE A 7 0.03 7.49 0.12
N VAL A 8 -1.03 7.96 0.77
CA VAL A 8 -2.00 7.12 1.48
C VAL A 8 -3.29 7.12 0.69
N CYS A 9 -3.89 5.95 0.56
CA CYS A 9 -5.22 5.85 0.00
C CYS A 9 -6.06 4.84 0.78
N LEU A 10 -7.32 5.22 1.01
CA LEU A 10 -8.34 4.43 1.66
C LEU A 10 -9.31 3.95 0.58
N CYS A 11 -9.57 2.65 0.52
CA CYS A 11 -10.55 2.05 -0.39
C CYS A 11 -11.79 1.59 0.36
N GLN A 12 -12.92 1.52 -0.34
CA GLN A 12 -14.18 1.03 0.20
C GLN A 12 -14.10 -0.42 0.71
N ASN A 13 -13.17 -1.22 0.18
CA ASN A 13 -12.89 -2.60 0.64
C ASN A 13 -12.01 -2.66 1.90
N GLN A 14 -12.04 -1.63 2.76
CA GLN A 14 -11.30 -1.60 4.03
C GLN A 14 -9.78 -1.87 3.88
N ALA A 15 -9.20 -1.35 2.79
CA ALA A 15 -7.78 -1.44 2.52
C ALA A 15 -7.11 -0.07 2.64
N ILE A 16 -5.95 -0.06 3.28
CA ILE A 16 -5.04 1.08 3.43
C ILE A 16 -3.74 0.73 2.74
N ARG A 17 -3.14 1.69 2.06
CA ARG A 17 -1.83 1.51 1.44
C ARG A 17 -0.96 2.74 1.61
N VAL A 18 0.34 2.49 1.65
CA VAL A 18 1.41 3.47 1.81
C VAL A 18 2.44 3.21 0.73
N VAL A 19 2.78 4.25 -0.05
CA VAL A 19 3.78 4.16 -1.11
C VAL A 19 4.69 5.39 -1.02
N ASP A 20 5.99 5.20 -0.78
CA ASP A 20 7.01 6.27 -0.77
C ASP A 20 7.98 6.10 -1.94
N GLY A 21 7.94 7.03 -2.90
CA GLY A 21 8.80 7.00 -4.09
C GLY A 21 10.29 7.16 -3.75
N VAL A 22 11.18 6.38 -4.36
CA VAL A 22 12.62 6.40 -4.06
C VAL A 22 13.28 7.65 -4.68
N GLY A 23 13.94 8.45 -3.83
CA GLY A 23 14.49 9.75 -4.24
C GLY A 23 15.69 9.68 -5.19
N GLY A 24 16.45 8.57 -5.17
CA GLY A 24 17.63 8.40 -6.03
C GLY A 24 17.35 8.45 -7.53
N TRP A 25 16.09 8.32 -7.95
CA TRP A 25 15.67 8.52 -9.34
C TRP A 25 15.85 9.97 -9.83
N ALA A 26 15.94 10.92 -8.91
CA ALA A 26 16.25 12.32 -9.17
C ALA A 26 17.51 12.51 -10.03
N ASP A 27 18.56 11.73 -9.74
CA ASP A 27 19.87 11.83 -10.41
C ASP A 27 19.80 11.43 -11.89
N LEU A 28 18.75 10.68 -12.25
CA LEU A 28 18.45 10.27 -13.63
C LEU A 28 17.38 11.15 -14.28
N GLY A 29 17.00 12.27 -13.65
CA GLY A 29 15.93 13.16 -14.11
C GLY A 29 14.53 12.54 -14.02
N VAL A 30 14.35 11.49 -13.21
CA VAL A 30 13.07 10.76 -13.08
C VAL A 30 12.36 11.15 -11.78
N ASN A 31 11.10 11.56 -11.90
CA ASN A 31 10.25 11.84 -10.75
C ASN A 31 9.58 10.57 -10.24
N SER A 32 10.12 9.97 -9.17
CA SER A 32 9.59 8.75 -8.53
C SER A 32 8.17 8.90 -7.97
N GLY A 33 7.69 10.14 -7.81
CA GLY A 33 6.31 10.41 -7.46
C GLY A 33 5.31 9.97 -8.54
N TYR A 34 5.71 9.90 -9.82
CA TYR A 34 4.83 9.36 -10.86
C TYR A 34 4.65 7.85 -10.72
N TYR A 35 5.76 7.12 -10.50
CA TYR A 35 5.72 5.69 -10.18
C TYR A 35 4.81 5.41 -8.99
N SER A 36 4.98 6.15 -7.90
CA SER A 36 4.20 5.94 -6.67
C SER A 36 2.70 6.17 -6.87
N ARG A 37 2.32 7.22 -7.62
CA ARG A 37 0.91 7.53 -7.93
C ARG A 37 0.27 6.48 -8.83
N GLU A 38 1.01 6.03 -9.84
CA GLU A 38 0.51 4.98 -10.73
C GLU A 38 0.38 3.65 -9.98
N LEU A 39 1.36 3.26 -9.16
CA LEU A 39 1.28 2.05 -8.33
C LEU A 39 0.06 2.07 -7.42
N VAL A 40 -0.24 3.22 -6.79
CA VAL A 40 -1.46 3.40 -5.99
C VAL A 40 -2.71 3.22 -6.85
N SER A 41 -2.79 3.85 -8.03
CA SER A 41 -3.92 3.69 -8.94
C SER A 41 -4.11 2.23 -9.35
N LYS A 42 -3.04 1.54 -9.74
CA LYS A 42 -3.09 0.12 -10.14
C LYS A 42 -3.43 -0.82 -8.99
N SER A 43 -3.09 -0.45 -7.77
CA SER A 43 -3.54 -1.20 -6.60
C SER A 43 -5.02 -0.97 -6.26
N VAL A 44 -5.65 0.15 -6.66
CA VAL A 44 -7.11 0.33 -6.56
C VAL A 44 -7.78 -0.71 -7.46
N GLU A 45 -7.42 -0.68 -8.75
CA GLU A 45 -7.95 -1.59 -9.77
C GLU A 45 -7.78 -3.05 -9.30
N ALA A 46 -6.58 -3.41 -8.86
CA ALA A 46 -6.31 -4.76 -8.39
C ALA A 46 -7.08 -5.18 -7.13
N ILE A 47 -7.45 -4.24 -6.23
CA ILE A 47 -8.28 -4.55 -5.05
C ILE A 47 -9.75 -4.72 -5.42
N GLU A 48 -10.23 -3.97 -6.42
CA GLU A 48 -11.61 -4.09 -6.92
C GLU A 48 -11.85 -5.44 -7.59
N ASP A 49 -10.80 -6.05 -8.17
CA ASP A 49 -10.82 -7.39 -8.75
C ASP A 49 -10.78 -8.53 -7.70
N GLU A 50 -10.44 -8.24 -6.45
CA GLU A 50 -10.37 -9.26 -5.38
C GLU A 50 -11.74 -9.47 -4.74
N PRO A 51 -12.04 -10.70 -4.26
CA PRO A 51 -13.28 -10.96 -3.53
C PRO A 51 -13.38 -10.06 -2.28
N LYS A 52 -14.55 -9.44 -2.09
CA LYS A 52 -14.85 -8.66 -0.88
C LYS A 52 -14.63 -9.52 0.37
N GLY A 53 -13.98 -8.96 1.39
CA GLY A 53 -13.67 -9.67 2.63
C GLY A 53 -12.51 -10.66 2.52
N SER A 54 -11.88 -10.86 1.36
CA SER A 54 -10.78 -11.83 1.17
C SER A 54 -9.62 -11.28 0.32
N VAL A 55 -9.37 -9.97 0.40
CA VAL A 55 -8.27 -9.32 -0.32
C VAL A 55 -6.93 -9.95 0.07
N ASP A 56 -6.14 -10.36 -0.93
CA ASP A 56 -4.75 -10.77 -0.73
C ASP A 56 -3.77 -9.63 -1.09
N PRO A 57 -3.18 -8.92 -0.10
CA PRO A 57 -2.31 -7.78 -0.36
C PRO A 57 -1.08 -8.10 -1.22
N ALA A 58 -0.56 -9.32 -1.15
CA ALA A 58 0.59 -9.74 -1.95
C ALA A 58 0.25 -9.85 -3.44
N MET A 59 -0.88 -10.49 -3.75
CA MET A 59 -1.42 -10.56 -5.11
C MET A 59 -1.76 -9.19 -5.66
N VAL A 60 -2.39 -8.33 -4.85
CA VAL A 60 -2.68 -6.93 -5.22
C VAL A 60 -1.41 -6.18 -5.57
N LEU A 61 -0.38 -6.25 -4.72
CA LEU A 61 0.89 -5.56 -4.98
C LEU A 61 1.57 -6.09 -6.24
N GLY A 62 1.56 -7.41 -6.46
CA GLY A 62 2.10 -8.03 -7.67
C GLY A 62 1.40 -7.56 -8.95
N LYS A 63 0.06 -7.59 -8.97
CA LYS A 63 -0.75 -7.06 -10.08
C LYS A 63 -0.46 -5.58 -10.32
N ALA A 64 -0.51 -4.77 -9.26
CA ALA A 64 -0.26 -3.34 -9.36
C ALA A 64 1.13 -3.02 -9.93
N HIS A 65 2.16 -3.69 -9.43
CA HIS A 65 3.53 -3.54 -9.91
C HIS A 65 3.66 -3.91 -11.39
N SER A 66 3.11 -5.06 -11.81
CA SER A 66 3.17 -5.52 -13.21
C SER A 66 2.50 -4.55 -14.20
N SER A 67 1.43 -3.88 -13.74
CA SER A 67 0.65 -2.92 -14.51
C SER A 67 1.24 -1.51 -14.52
N THR A 68 2.13 -1.16 -13.59
CA THR A 68 2.74 0.17 -13.48
C THR A 68 3.79 0.36 -14.57
N LYS A 69 3.70 1.45 -15.34
CA LYS A 69 4.62 1.74 -16.46
C LYS A 69 5.49 2.97 -16.26
N ALA A 70 5.12 3.88 -15.35
CA ALA A 70 5.95 5.03 -14.99
C ALA A 70 7.33 4.56 -14.57
N ARG A 71 8.35 5.30 -14.98
CA ARG A 71 9.74 5.02 -14.59
C ARG A 71 9.95 5.47 -13.15
N GLY A 72 10.60 4.64 -12.34
CA GLY A 72 10.84 4.92 -10.94
C GLY A 72 10.83 3.65 -10.10
N SER A 73 10.84 3.84 -8.79
CA SER A 73 10.54 2.82 -7.80
C SER A 73 10.00 3.47 -6.54
N SER A 74 9.45 2.67 -5.64
CA SER A 74 8.93 3.10 -4.35
C SER A 74 9.03 1.96 -3.35
N THR A 75 8.91 2.27 -2.06
CA THR A 75 8.42 1.30 -1.07
C THR A 75 6.93 1.01 -1.33
N ALA A 76 6.39 -0.05 -0.74
CA ALA A 76 4.96 -0.31 -0.75
C ALA A 76 4.52 -1.09 0.49
N GLY A 77 3.56 -0.55 1.23
CA GLY A 77 2.82 -1.23 2.29
C GLY A 77 1.34 -1.29 1.93
N ILE A 78 0.70 -2.45 2.06
CA ILE A 78 -0.75 -2.61 1.87
C ILE A 78 -1.29 -3.40 3.05
N ILE A 79 -2.38 -2.92 3.64
CA ILE A 79 -3.11 -3.53 4.75
C ILE A 79 -4.55 -3.67 4.31
N ALA A 80 -5.15 -4.84 4.51
CA ALA A 80 -6.56 -5.08 4.25
C ALA A 80 -7.20 -5.74 5.47
N LEU A 81 -8.39 -5.26 5.87
CA LEU A 81 -9.24 -5.99 6.78
C LEU A 81 -10.03 -7.03 5.97
N THR A 82 -9.96 -8.27 6.41
CA THR A 82 -10.62 -9.42 5.79
C THR A 82 -11.49 -10.13 6.82
N ASP A 83 -12.32 -11.06 6.36
CA ASP A 83 -13.18 -11.89 7.23
C ASP A 83 -12.34 -12.80 8.13
N GLN A 84 -11.08 -13.03 7.78
CA GLN A 84 -10.10 -13.82 8.53
C GLN A 84 -9.19 -12.95 9.43
N GLY A 85 -9.41 -11.63 9.45
CA GLY A 85 -8.62 -10.66 10.23
C GLY A 85 -7.78 -9.73 9.35
N LEU A 86 -6.71 -9.17 9.94
CA LEU A 86 -5.84 -8.20 9.26
C LEU A 86 -4.80 -8.92 8.39
N ARG A 87 -4.79 -8.61 7.09
CA ARG A 87 -3.77 -9.06 6.12
C ARG A 87 -2.89 -7.88 5.77
N ALA A 88 -1.57 -8.06 5.73
CA ALA A 88 -0.66 -6.99 5.35
C ALA A 88 0.56 -7.50 4.57
N ILE A 89 1.10 -6.63 3.72
CA ILE A 89 2.40 -6.80 3.07
C ILE A 89 3.20 -5.50 3.22
N ASN A 90 4.51 -5.63 3.43
CA ASN A 90 5.45 -4.51 3.43
C ASN A 90 6.64 -4.87 2.55
N LEU A 91 6.95 -4.00 1.59
CA LEU A 91 8.09 -4.10 0.69
C LEU A 91 8.89 -2.80 0.78
N GLY A 92 10.11 -2.89 1.29
CA GLY A 92 10.98 -1.75 1.57
C GLY A 92 11.09 -1.45 3.06
N ASP A 93 11.43 -0.20 3.39
CA ASP A 93 11.72 0.28 4.74
C ASP A 93 10.57 1.11 5.35
N SER A 94 9.38 1.06 4.73
CA SER A 94 8.15 1.52 5.37
C SER A 94 7.76 0.62 6.55
N GLY A 95 6.81 1.08 7.38
CA GLY A 95 6.44 0.42 8.62
C GLY A 95 4.94 0.23 8.80
N LEU A 96 4.59 -0.86 9.49
CA LEU A 96 3.26 -1.16 10.02
C LEU A 96 3.40 -1.42 11.52
N TRP A 97 2.50 -0.86 12.33
CA TRP A 97 2.35 -1.23 13.73
C TRP A 97 0.91 -1.58 14.06
N VAL A 98 0.72 -2.69 14.78
CA VAL A 98 -0.57 -3.07 15.36
C VAL A 98 -0.51 -2.78 16.85
N HIS A 99 -1.42 -1.95 17.33
CA HIS A 99 -1.55 -1.62 18.74
C HIS A 99 -2.86 -2.21 19.28
N HIS A 100 -2.77 -3.26 20.08
CA HIS A 100 -3.92 -3.87 20.75
C HIS A 100 -4.14 -3.22 22.12
N ILE A 101 -5.31 -2.63 22.32
CA ILE A 101 -5.68 -2.01 23.59
C ILE A 101 -6.52 -3.01 24.38
N SER A 102 -6.00 -3.51 25.49
CA SER A 102 -6.77 -4.36 26.41
C SER A 102 -7.84 -3.52 27.11
N VAL A 103 -9.10 -3.90 26.94
CA VAL A 103 -10.20 -3.32 27.72
C VAL A 103 -10.29 -4.08 29.04
N PRO A 104 -10.29 -3.40 30.21
CA PRO A 104 -10.46 -4.09 31.49
C PRO A 104 -11.79 -4.87 31.48
N SER A 105 -11.74 -6.14 31.87
CA SER A 105 -12.98 -6.88 32.15
C SER A 105 -13.71 -6.11 33.25
N ALA A 106 -14.97 -5.74 33.00
CA ALA A 106 -15.84 -5.28 34.06
C ALA A 106 -15.89 -6.41 35.09
N ALA A 107 -15.38 -6.16 36.29
CA ALA A 107 -15.56 -7.06 37.42
C ALA A 107 -17.07 -7.12 37.69
N THR A 108 -17.68 -8.27 37.41
CA THR A 108 -19.05 -8.62 37.81
C THR A 108 -19.18 -8.68 39.32
#